data_AF-A0A6I1ZST4-F1
#
_entry.id   AF-A0A6I1ZST4-F1
#
_cell.length_a   1.000
_cell.length_b   1.000
_cell.length_c   1.000
_cell.angle_alpha   90.00
_cell.angle_beta   90.00
_cell.angle_gamma   90.00
#
_symmetry.space_group_name_H-M   'P 1'
#
loop_
_entity.id
_entity.type
_entity.pdbx_description
1 polymer ?
#
loop_
_entity_poly.entity_id
_entity_poly.type
_entity_poly.pdbx_seq_one_letter_code
_entity_poly.pdbx_strand_id
1 'polypeptide(L)'
;MSDHNSDTGLETIWDRSDLQKPRCKFGEQGLCCQECFMGPCRINPSSEKKFRRGVCGATAETIVARNFARMIASGVAAHSDHGRQVAKTLLIAATSRDSGYSIKDVSKLKKVAQVLAVPFDGRSKEDIALEVAETVLEQFGRQEGEIPFIKLAPESRQAVWRKLGVVPRGIDREIVEMIHRTTMGVDQDYRNILVHAARTALADGWGGSMIATELQDILFGNPSPIRGEVNLGVLSENDVNIILHGH
;
A
#
# COMPACT_ATOMS: atom_id res chain seq x y z
N MET A 1 -16.04 23.38 -18.08
CA MET A 1 -15.76 23.35 -16.63
C MET A 1 -14.49 24.13 -16.30
N SER A 2 -13.38 23.94 -17.02
CA SER A 2 -12.19 24.80 -16.86
C SER A 2 -12.48 26.28 -17.12
N ASP A 3 -13.14 26.62 -18.23
CA ASP A 3 -13.50 28.03 -18.52
C ASP A 3 -14.42 28.62 -17.44
N HIS A 4 -15.42 27.85 -17.00
CA HIS A 4 -16.30 28.24 -15.89
C HIS A 4 -15.52 28.47 -14.59
N ASN A 5 -14.54 27.61 -14.27
CA ASN A 5 -13.70 27.79 -13.09
C ASN A 5 -12.86 29.08 -13.21
N SER A 6 -12.32 29.38 -14.39
CA SER A 6 -11.62 30.65 -14.65
C SER A 6 -12.53 31.87 -14.48
N ASP A 7 -13.74 31.84 -15.05
CA ASP A 7 -14.71 32.93 -14.97
C ASP A 7 -15.22 33.18 -13.55
N THR A 8 -15.28 32.13 -12.72
CA THR A 8 -15.72 32.19 -11.32
C THR A 8 -14.57 32.38 -10.32
N GLY A 9 -13.31 32.40 -10.79
CA GLY A 9 -12.13 32.52 -9.94
C GLY A 9 -11.86 31.30 -9.06
N LEU A 10 -12.37 30.12 -9.42
CA LEU A 10 -12.14 28.86 -8.71
C LEU A 10 -10.82 28.23 -9.15
N GLU A 11 -9.91 28.08 -8.19
CA GLU A 11 -8.57 27.55 -8.42
C GLU A 11 -8.53 26.01 -8.55
N THR A 12 -7.93 25.51 -9.62
CA THR A 12 -7.76 24.09 -9.91
C THR A 12 -6.36 23.57 -9.52
N ILE A 13 -6.13 22.25 -9.60
CA ILE A 13 -4.79 21.68 -9.36
C ILE A 13 -3.76 22.11 -10.42
N TRP A 14 -4.19 22.55 -11.61
CA TRP A 14 -3.32 23.10 -12.65
C TRP A 14 -2.75 24.44 -12.22
N ASP A 15 -3.63 25.35 -11.76
CA ASP A 15 -3.26 26.66 -11.24
C ASP A 15 -2.27 26.52 -10.07
N ARG A 16 -2.58 25.66 -9.10
CA ARG A 16 -1.67 25.37 -7.97
C ARG A 16 -0.34 24.78 -8.42
N SER A 17 -0.36 23.89 -9.41
CA SER A 17 0.87 23.29 -9.91
C SER A 17 1.76 24.32 -10.59
N ASP A 18 1.20 25.32 -11.25
CA ASP A 18 1.95 26.41 -11.88
C ASP A 18 2.53 27.37 -10.85
N LEU A 19 1.77 27.69 -9.80
CA LEU A 19 2.25 28.49 -8.65
C LEU A 19 3.41 27.83 -7.90
N GLN A 20 3.54 26.49 -7.97
CA GLN A 20 4.64 25.74 -7.37
C GLN A 20 5.91 25.68 -8.24
N LYS A 21 5.93 26.30 -9.44
CA LYS A 21 7.10 26.35 -10.32
C LYS A 21 7.92 27.63 -10.09
N PRO A 22 9.27 27.56 -10.15
CA PRO A 22 10.07 26.34 -10.22
C PRO A 22 10.05 25.58 -8.89
N ARG A 23 10.01 24.24 -8.95
CA ARG A 23 10.01 23.40 -7.74
C ARG A 23 11.37 23.45 -7.04
N CYS A 24 11.39 23.12 -5.74
CA CYS A 24 12.64 23.02 -4.99
C CYS A 24 13.53 21.90 -5.55
N LYS A 25 14.67 22.26 -6.14
CA LYS A 25 15.61 21.33 -6.78
C LYS A 25 16.12 20.23 -5.83
N PHE A 26 16.38 20.55 -4.56
CA PHE A 26 16.81 19.54 -3.58
C PHE A 26 15.71 18.52 -3.27
N GLY A 27 14.46 18.96 -3.18
CA GLY A 27 13.32 18.07 -2.96
C GLY A 27 13.07 17.18 -4.18
N GLU A 28 13.06 17.78 -5.37
CA GLU A 28 12.87 17.08 -6.65
C GLU A 28 13.94 16.02 -6.91
N GLN A 29 15.20 16.28 -6.54
CA GLN A 29 16.30 15.33 -6.66
C GLN A 29 16.42 14.37 -5.46
N GLY A 30 15.58 14.52 -4.43
CA GLY A 30 15.64 13.70 -3.21
C GLY A 30 16.85 13.96 -2.31
N LEU A 31 17.54 15.09 -2.48
CA LEU A 31 18.78 15.47 -1.79
C LEU A 31 18.56 16.30 -0.51
N CYS A 32 17.30 16.41 -0.04
CA CYS A 32 16.93 17.04 1.22
C CYS A 32 16.56 15.95 2.25
N CYS A 33 17.13 16.00 3.45
CA CYS A 33 16.84 15.08 4.54
C CYS A 33 16.29 15.85 5.75
N GLN A 34 15.16 15.39 6.29
CA GLN A 34 14.46 15.99 7.44
C GLN A 34 14.21 15.00 8.57
N GLU A 35 14.96 13.90 8.62
CA GLU A 35 14.70 12.77 9.53
C GLU A 35 15.10 13.00 11.00
N CYS A 36 15.77 14.11 11.32
CA CYS A 36 16.11 14.47 12.70
C CYS A 36 16.38 15.97 12.88
N PHE A 37 16.45 16.40 14.14
CA PHE A 37 16.66 17.80 14.54
C PHE A 37 18.09 18.34 14.32
N MET A 38 19.07 17.50 13.97
CA MET A 38 20.38 18.00 13.54
C MET A 38 20.32 18.66 12.15
N GLY A 39 19.31 18.31 11.35
CA GLY A 39 19.02 18.91 10.05
C GLY A 39 18.10 20.15 10.15
N PRO A 40 17.42 20.52 9.04
CA PRO A 40 17.38 19.82 7.75
C PRO A 40 18.74 19.84 7.03
N CYS A 41 19.12 18.72 6.44
CA CYS A 41 20.35 18.61 5.65
C CYS A 41 20.04 18.70 4.16
N ARG A 42 20.81 19.51 3.41
CA ARG A 42 20.77 19.54 1.93
C ARG A 42 22.10 19.05 1.39
N ILE A 43 22.05 18.18 0.40
CA ILE A 43 23.26 17.58 -0.19
C ILE A 43 23.51 18.15 -1.58
N ASN A 44 24.76 18.55 -1.83
CA ASN A 44 25.25 18.91 -3.16
C ASN A 44 26.39 17.95 -3.55
N PRO A 45 26.10 16.88 -4.30
CA PRO A 45 27.10 15.89 -4.70
C PRO A 45 28.23 16.50 -5.55
N SER A 46 27.92 17.55 -6.32
CA SER A 46 28.87 18.24 -7.20
C SER A 46 29.78 19.23 -6.48
N SER A 47 29.57 19.50 -5.20
CA SER A 47 30.45 20.40 -4.43
C SER A 47 31.70 19.65 -3.97
N GLU A 48 32.87 20.26 -4.14
CA GLU A 48 34.13 19.69 -3.68
C GLU A 48 34.35 19.83 -2.15
N LYS A 49 33.71 20.82 -1.50
CA LYS A 49 34.05 21.20 -0.12
C LYS A 49 32.86 21.34 0.84
N LYS A 50 31.65 21.65 0.38
CA LYS A 50 30.51 21.95 1.26
C LYS A 50 29.33 21.04 0.97
N PHE A 51 28.59 20.65 2.02
CA PHE A 51 27.31 19.96 1.88
C PHE A 51 27.36 18.62 1.13
N ARG A 52 28.48 17.90 1.17
CA ARG A 52 28.59 16.57 0.53
C ARG A 52 27.89 15.46 1.31
N ARG A 53 27.65 15.69 2.60
CA ARG A 53 27.03 14.76 3.55
C ARG A 53 26.15 15.52 4.53
N GLY A 54 25.18 14.84 5.11
CA GLY A 54 24.40 15.37 6.24
C GLY A 54 25.25 15.47 7.51
N VAL A 55 24.71 16.11 8.56
CA VAL A 55 25.40 16.27 9.85
C VAL A 55 25.82 14.93 10.45
N CYS A 56 25.00 13.89 10.32
CA CYS A 56 25.31 12.53 10.76
C CYS A 56 26.25 11.74 9.82
N GLY A 57 26.74 12.36 8.75
CA GLY A 57 27.61 11.72 7.76
C GLY A 57 26.89 10.98 6.63
N ALA A 58 25.55 10.92 6.61
CA ALA A 58 24.79 10.29 5.53
C ALA A 58 25.09 10.92 4.16
N THR A 59 25.32 10.10 3.14
CA THR A 59 25.64 10.55 1.77
C THR A 59 24.38 10.80 0.96
N ALA A 60 24.54 11.30 -0.27
CA ALA A 60 23.45 11.52 -1.21
C ALA A 60 22.67 10.22 -1.48
N GLU A 61 23.38 9.12 -1.71
CA GLU A 61 22.82 7.80 -2.02
C GLU A 61 21.94 7.30 -0.87
N THR A 62 22.43 7.38 0.36
CA THR A 62 21.67 6.98 1.55
C THR A 62 20.42 7.85 1.72
N ILE A 63 20.55 9.17 1.59
CA ILE A 63 19.42 10.10 1.78
C ILE A 63 18.34 9.86 0.71
N VAL A 64 18.72 9.76 -0.56
CA VAL A 64 17.79 9.48 -1.66
C VAL A 64 17.09 8.14 -1.45
N ALA A 65 17.83 7.09 -1.09
CA ALA A 65 17.25 5.78 -0.84
C ALA A 65 16.27 5.80 0.34
N ARG A 66 16.58 6.49 1.44
CA ARG A 66 15.66 6.61 2.60
C ARG A 66 14.38 7.36 2.24
N ASN A 67 14.52 8.49 1.54
CA ASN A 67 13.38 9.30 1.10
C ASN A 67 12.44 8.47 0.22
N PHE A 68 13.01 7.79 -0.79
CA PHE A 68 12.25 6.92 -1.68
C PHE A 68 11.60 5.74 -0.94
N ALA A 69 12.32 5.11 -0.04
CA ALA A 69 11.82 3.96 0.71
C ALA A 69 10.70 4.34 1.70
N ARG A 70 10.71 5.56 2.25
CA ARG A 70 9.58 6.11 3.02
C ARG A 70 8.35 6.37 2.15
N MET A 71 8.52 6.85 0.91
CA MET A 71 7.40 6.97 -0.03
C MET A 71 6.76 5.62 -0.33
N ILE A 72 7.58 4.57 -0.52
CA ILE A 72 7.10 3.19 -0.67
C ILE A 72 6.32 2.76 0.58
N ALA A 73 6.89 2.93 1.77
CA ALA A 73 6.23 2.56 3.02
C ALA A 73 4.88 3.27 3.21
N SER A 74 4.77 4.54 2.84
CA SER A 74 3.49 5.28 2.89
C SER A 74 2.45 4.69 1.92
N GLY A 75 2.84 4.34 0.70
CA GLY A 75 1.94 3.66 -0.25
C GLY A 75 1.47 2.30 0.28
N VAL A 76 2.41 1.49 0.78
CA VAL A 76 2.10 0.18 1.37
C VAL A 76 1.20 0.32 2.59
N ALA A 77 1.37 1.36 3.41
CA ALA A 77 0.49 1.63 4.55
C ALA A 77 -0.96 1.90 4.14
N ALA A 78 -1.18 2.63 3.04
CA ALA A 78 -2.52 2.91 2.54
C ALA A 78 -3.25 1.61 2.12
N HIS A 79 -2.58 0.75 1.34
CA HIS A 79 -3.16 -0.53 0.90
C HIS A 79 -3.22 -1.56 2.04
N SER A 80 -2.28 -1.52 2.99
CA SER A 80 -2.35 -2.33 4.21
C SER A 80 -3.63 -2.03 4.96
N ASP A 81 -3.90 -0.76 5.29
CA ASP A 81 -5.07 -0.44 6.10
C ASP A 81 -6.38 -0.67 5.33
N HIS A 82 -6.41 -0.41 4.01
CA HIS A 82 -7.55 -0.80 3.17
C HIS A 82 -7.83 -2.31 3.24
N GLY A 83 -6.82 -3.15 3.01
CA GLY A 83 -6.96 -4.62 3.11
C GLY A 83 -7.38 -5.08 4.51
N ARG A 84 -6.90 -4.41 5.57
CA ARG A 84 -7.31 -4.69 6.95
C ARG A 84 -8.79 -4.39 7.18
N GLN A 85 -9.29 -3.28 6.66
CA GLN A 85 -10.72 -2.95 6.79
C GLN A 85 -11.58 -3.97 6.05
N VAL A 86 -11.20 -4.38 4.84
CA VAL A 86 -11.92 -5.44 4.11
C VAL A 86 -11.92 -6.76 4.89
N ALA A 87 -10.79 -7.14 5.50
CA ALA A 87 -10.72 -8.33 6.35
C ALA A 87 -11.65 -8.23 7.59
N LYS A 88 -11.72 -7.06 8.24
CA LYS A 88 -12.69 -6.79 9.31
C LYS A 88 -14.13 -6.86 8.82
N THR A 89 -14.42 -6.37 7.61
CA THR A 89 -15.76 -6.48 7.01
C THR A 89 -16.14 -7.94 6.77
N LEU A 90 -15.20 -8.79 6.31
CA LEU A 90 -15.45 -10.23 6.19
C LEU A 90 -15.73 -10.88 7.55
N LEU A 91 -14.97 -10.51 8.58
CA LEU A 91 -15.22 -10.97 9.96
C LEU A 91 -16.63 -10.59 10.43
N ILE A 92 -17.07 -9.36 10.17
CA ILE A 92 -18.43 -8.90 10.48
C ILE A 92 -19.48 -9.70 9.70
N ALA A 93 -19.26 -9.93 8.39
CA ALA A 93 -20.17 -10.70 7.54
C ALA A 93 -20.31 -12.16 8.00
N ALA A 94 -19.26 -12.74 8.60
CA ALA A 94 -19.27 -14.09 9.12
C ALA A 94 -19.97 -14.20 10.50
N THR A 95 -19.91 -13.15 11.32
CA THR A 95 -20.34 -13.20 12.74
C THR A 95 -21.66 -12.49 13.03
N SER A 96 -22.08 -11.54 12.19
CA SER A 96 -23.27 -10.72 12.41
C SER A 96 -24.23 -10.78 11.22
N ARG A 97 -25.34 -11.51 11.42
CA ARG A 97 -26.41 -11.67 10.41
C ARG A 97 -27.11 -10.35 10.06
N ASP A 98 -27.15 -9.40 10.98
CA ASP A 98 -27.85 -8.12 10.80
C ASP A 98 -26.93 -6.99 10.29
N SER A 99 -25.68 -7.31 9.93
CA SER A 99 -24.69 -6.31 9.48
C SER A 99 -24.94 -5.72 8.10
N GLY A 100 -25.83 -6.33 7.30
CA GLY A 100 -26.03 -5.98 5.89
C GLY A 100 -24.95 -6.52 4.94
N TYR A 101 -23.89 -7.15 5.47
CA TYR A 101 -22.89 -7.85 4.67
C TYR A 101 -23.14 -9.35 4.64
N SER A 102 -22.71 -10.01 3.56
CA SER A 102 -22.83 -11.46 3.42
C SER A 102 -21.72 -12.02 2.54
N ILE A 103 -21.46 -13.32 2.69
CA ILE A 103 -20.55 -14.06 1.80
C ILE A 103 -21.31 -14.36 0.50
N LYS A 104 -20.94 -13.65 -0.58
CA LYS A 104 -21.54 -13.77 -1.91
C LYS A 104 -20.83 -14.80 -2.79
N ASP A 105 -19.50 -14.80 -2.85
CA ASP A 105 -18.73 -15.77 -3.63
C ASP A 105 -18.06 -16.84 -2.74
N VAL A 106 -18.76 -17.97 -2.58
CA VAL A 106 -18.27 -19.12 -1.80
C VAL A 106 -17.14 -19.87 -2.53
N SER A 107 -17.09 -19.82 -3.87
CA SER A 107 -16.01 -20.48 -4.63
C SER A 107 -14.69 -19.76 -4.42
N LYS A 108 -14.71 -18.42 -4.49
CA LYS A 108 -13.56 -17.57 -4.18
C LYS A 108 -13.12 -17.75 -2.72
N LEU A 109 -14.07 -17.80 -1.77
CA LEU A 109 -13.76 -18.06 -0.37
C LEU A 109 -12.96 -19.36 -0.18
N LYS A 110 -13.38 -20.45 -0.82
CA LYS A 110 -12.66 -21.74 -0.75
C LYS A 110 -11.26 -21.68 -1.38
N LYS A 111 -11.07 -20.94 -2.48
CA LYS A 111 -9.75 -20.72 -3.09
C LYS A 111 -8.81 -19.97 -2.15
N VAL A 112 -9.30 -18.90 -1.51
CA VAL A 112 -8.52 -18.15 -0.52
C VAL A 112 -8.21 -19.01 0.69
N ALA A 113 -9.19 -19.77 1.20
CA ALA A 113 -8.99 -20.71 2.30
C ALA A 113 -7.88 -21.73 1.98
N GLN A 114 -7.81 -22.25 0.74
CA GLN A 114 -6.74 -23.14 0.31
C GLN A 114 -5.35 -22.50 0.37
N VAL A 115 -5.20 -21.24 -0.06
CA VAL A 115 -3.92 -20.49 0.01
C VAL A 115 -3.47 -20.32 1.46
N LEU A 116 -4.43 -20.04 2.34
CA LEU A 116 -4.24 -19.85 3.79
C LEU A 116 -4.11 -21.17 4.57
N ALA A 117 -4.32 -22.32 3.92
CA ALA A 117 -4.40 -23.65 4.55
C ALA A 117 -5.52 -23.79 5.60
N VAL A 118 -6.63 -23.07 5.41
CA VAL A 118 -7.86 -23.19 6.21
C VAL A 118 -8.71 -24.35 5.66
N PRO A 119 -9.05 -25.38 6.46
CA PRO A 119 -9.89 -26.49 6.02
C PRO A 119 -11.33 -26.02 5.79
N PHE A 120 -12.00 -26.52 4.75
CA PHE A 120 -13.38 -26.08 4.41
C PHE A 120 -14.37 -27.22 4.16
N ASP A 121 -13.95 -28.47 4.21
CA ASP A 121 -14.84 -29.61 3.95
C ASP A 121 -15.84 -29.80 5.08
N GLY A 122 -17.13 -29.92 4.73
CA GLY A 122 -18.23 -30.09 5.69
C GLY A 122 -18.56 -28.85 6.54
N ARG A 123 -17.91 -27.70 6.31
CA ARG A 123 -18.12 -26.47 7.07
C ARG A 123 -19.11 -25.52 6.39
N SER A 124 -19.78 -24.68 7.19
CA SER A 124 -20.58 -23.57 6.67
C SER A 124 -19.68 -22.50 6.06
N LYS A 125 -20.23 -21.68 5.16
CA LYS A 125 -19.48 -20.58 4.54
C LYS A 125 -19.11 -19.51 5.58
N GLU A 126 -19.95 -19.32 6.60
CA GLU A 126 -19.72 -18.41 7.71
C GLU A 126 -18.52 -18.88 8.56
N ASP A 127 -18.45 -20.18 8.91
CA ASP A 127 -17.32 -20.73 9.67
C ASP A 127 -16.00 -20.63 8.91
N ILE A 128 -16.04 -20.85 7.58
CA ILE A 128 -14.84 -20.71 6.73
C ILE A 128 -14.43 -19.23 6.65
N ALA A 129 -15.38 -18.33 6.45
CA ALA A 129 -15.12 -16.90 6.34
C ALA A 129 -14.56 -16.30 7.64
N LEU A 130 -15.06 -16.76 8.80
CA LEU A 130 -14.53 -16.38 10.12
C LEU A 130 -13.04 -16.72 10.22
N GLU A 131 -12.67 -17.98 10.00
CA GLU A 131 -11.27 -18.41 10.13
C GLU A 131 -10.37 -17.80 9.05
N VAL A 132 -10.87 -17.60 7.82
CA VAL A 132 -10.14 -16.86 6.77
C VAL A 132 -9.88 -15.43 7.21
N ALA A 133 -10.88 -14.72 7.75
CA ALA A 133 -10.72 -13.34 8.20
C ALA A 133 -9.72 -13.22 9.35
N GLU A 134 -9.81 -14.11 10.35
CA GLU A 134 -8.86 -14.15 11.48
C GLU A 134 -7.44 -14.45 11.00
N THR A 135 -7.26 -15.48 10.17
CA THR A 135 -5.95 -15.86 9.62
C THR A 135 -5.32 -14.73 8.79
N VAL A 136 -6.13 -14.00 8.02
CA VAL A 136 -5.68 -12.82 7.27
C VAL A 136 -5.28 -11.68 8.19
N LEU A 137 -6.07 -11.39 9.23
CA LEU A 137 -5.78 -10.33 10.20
C LEU A 137 -4.44 -10.57 10.92
N GLU A 138 -4.08 -11.82 11.18
CA GLU A 138 -2.77 -12.18 11.74
C GLU A 138 -1.59 -11.80 10.82
N GLN A 139 -1.77 -11.82 9.49
CA GLN A 139 -0.69 -11.52 8.54
C GLN A 139 -0.25 -10.05 8.59
N PHE A 140 -1.08 -9.16 9.11
CA PHE A 140 -0.72 -7.76 9.27
C PHE A 140 0.34 -7.57 10.36
N GLY A 141 0.17 -8.22 11.51
CA GLY A 141 1.06 -8.11 12.66
C GLY A 141 2.15 -9.18 12.74
N ARG A 142 2.18 -10.14 11.81
CA ARG A 142 3.06 -11.31 11.85
C ARG A 142 4.54 -10.92 11.96
N GLN A 143 5.21 -11.47 12.97
CA GLN A 143 6.58 -11.11 13.30
C GLN A 143 7.64 -12.01 12.65
N GLU A 144 7.34 -13.17 12.08
CA GLU A 144 8.34 -14.01 11.38
C GLU A 144 7.68 -14.93 10.35
N GLY A 145 8.46 -15.45 9.40
CA GLY A 145 8.01 -16.37 8.35
C GLY A 145 7.69 -15.67 7.03
N GLU A 146 6.79 -16.24 6.23
CA GLU A 146 6.38 -15.72 4.92
C GLU A 146 4.87 -15.53 4.92
N ILE A 147 4.37 -14.39 4.40
CA ILE A 147 2.93 -14.21 4.20
C ILE A 147 2.42 -15.22 3.15
N PRO A 148 1.24 -15.83 3.34
CA PRO A 148 0.82 -17.01 2.57
C PRO A 148 0.58 -16.72 1.08
N PHE A 149 0.13 -15.52 0.73
CA PHE A 149 -0.24 -15.13 -0.63
C PHE A 149 0.92 -15.12 -1.62
N ILE A 150 2.18 -15.09 -1.16
CA ILE A 150 3.35 -15.27 -2.04
C ILE A 150 3.34 -16.61 -2.79
N LYS A 151 2.60 -17.61 -2.28
CA LYS A 151 2.41 -18.92 -2.94
C LYS A 151 1.68 -18.84 -4.28
N LEU A 152 0.95 -17.74 -4.54
CA LEU A 152 0.28 -17.50 -5.81
C LEU A 152 1.25 -17.08 -6.93
N ALA A 153 2.47 -16.66 -6.58
CA ALA A 153 3.52 -16.43 -7.55
C ALA A 153 4.10 -17.77 -8.05
N PRO A 154 4.63 -17.86 -9.29
CA PRO A 154 5.34 -19.04 -9.75
C PRO A 154 6.49 -19.43 -8.81
N GLU A 155 6.73 -20.73 -8.61
CA GLU A 155 7.76 -21.23 -7.68
C GLU A 155 9.16 -20.67 -7.97
N SER A 156 9.50 -20.52 -9.24
CA SER A 156 10.77 -19.91 -9.67
C SER A 156 10.93 -18.47 -9.19
N ARG A 157 9.82 -17.70 -9.14
CA ARG A 157 9.82 -16.34 -8.62
C ARG A 157 9.95 -16.31 -7.09
N GLN A 158 9.24 -17.20 -6.40
CA GLN A 158 9.38 -17.35 -4.95
C GLN A 158 10.82 -17.69 -4.56
N ALA A 159 11.48 -18.60 -5.30
CA ALA A 159 12.88 -18.95 -5.07
C ALA A 159 13.84 -17.76 -5.23
N VAL A 160 13.60 -16.90 -6.23
CA VAL A 160 14.36 -15.64 -6.40
C VAL A 160 14.17 -14.71 -5.19
N TRP A 161 12.93 -14.52 -4.72
CA TRP A 161 12.68 -13.67 -3.56
C TRP A 161 13.32 -14.21 -2.29
N ARG A 162 13.28 -15.54 -2.07
CA ARG A 162 13.96 -16.18 -0.93
C ARG A 162 15.47 -15.99 -1.02
N LYS A 163 16.07 -16.19 -2.21
CA LYS A 163 17.52 -15.99 -2.42
C LYS A 163 17.94 -14.53 -2.17
N LEU A 164 17.13 -13.56 -2.58
CA LEU A 164 17.39 -12.15 -2.35
C LEU A 164 16.99 -11.68 -0.94
N GLY A 165 16.33 -12.54 -0.15
CA GLY A 165 15.81 -12.17 1.16
C GLY A 165 14.73 -11.10 1.10
N VAL A 166 13.87 -11.07 0.08
CA VAL A 166 12.81 -10.05 -0.06
C VAL A 166 11.40 -10.60 0.14
N VAL A 167 11.25 -11.85 0.60
CA VAL A 167 9.93 -12.37 0.96
C VAL A 167 9.41 -11.61 2.19
N PRO A 168 8.21 -11.02 2.12
CA PRO A 168 7.62 -10.29 3.25
C PRO A 168 7.12 -11.24 4.34
N ARG A 169 7.25 -10.78 5.59
CA ARG A 169 7.02 -11.58 6.80
C ARG A 169 5.70 -11.21 7.46
N GLY A 170 5.40 -9.92 7.52
CA GLY A 170 4.11 -9.37 7.95
C GLY A 170 3.91 -7.97 7.38
N ILE A 171 2.67 -7.63 7.02
CA ILE A 171 2.39 -6.43 6.19
C ILE A 171 2.80 -5.15 6.93
N ASP A 172 2.37 -4.99 8.19
CA ASP A 172 2.74 -3.83 8.99
C ASP A 172 4.19 -3.88 9.46
N ARG A 173 4.71 -5.10 9.69
CA ARG A 173 6.11 -5.30 10.08
C ARG A 173 7.06 -4.68 9.08
N GLU A 174 6.83 -4.88 7.78
CA GLU A 174 7.73 -4.35 6.74
C GLU A 174 7.69 -2.81 6.66
N ILE A 175 6.54 -2.20 6.97
CA ILE A 175 6.39 -0.74 7.08
C ILE A 175 7.16 -0.24 8.30
N VAL A 176 6.93 -0.83 9.48
CA VAL A 176 7.60 -0.44 10.72
C VAL A 176 9.12 -0.58 10.61
N GLU A 177 9.61 -1.70 10.05
CA GLU A 177 11.04 -1.89 9.83
C GLU A 177 11.60 -0.88 8.82
N MET A 178 10.83 -0.46 7.82
CA MET A 178 11.25 0.59 6.89
C MET A 178 11.43 1.94 7.60
N ILE A 179 10.48 2.33 8.46
CA ILE A 179 10.60 3.57 9.24
C ILE A 179 11.79 3.50 10.21
N HIS A 180 12.01 2.34 10.84
CA HIS A 180 13.19 2.09 11.66
C HIS A 180 14.50 2.26 10.85
N ARG A 181 14.66 1.56 9.73
CA ARG A 181 15.87 1.59 8.88
C ARG A 181 16.21 2.99 8.39
N THR A 182 15.19 3.77 8.06
CA THR A 182 15.36 5.12 7.49
C THR A 182 15.56 6.21 8.55
N THR A 183 15.50 5.87 9.84
CA THR A 183 15.80 6.79 10.94
C THR A 183 17.32 7.05 11.06
N MET A 184 17.67 8.23 11.56
CA MET A 184 19.07 8.65 11.75
C MET A 184 19.86 7.59 12.55
N GLY A 185 21.01 7.17 12.01
CA GLY A 185 21.94 6.25 12.69
C GLY A 185 21.62 4.76 12.54
N VAL A 186 20.61 4.40 11.75
CA VAL A 186 20.21 2.99 11.54
C VAL A 186 20.83 2.42 10.26
N ASP A 187 20.09 2.37 9.14
CA ASP A 187 20.60 1.77 7.91
C ASP A 187 21.26 2.82 7.04
N GLN A 188 22.58 2.72 6.84
CA GLN A 188 23.37 3.68 6.07
C GLN A 188 23.72 3.17 4.66
N ASP A 189 23.44 1.91 4.34
CA ASP A 189 23.70 1.34 3.02
C ASP A 189 22.45 1.46 2.14
N TYR A 190 22.54 2.29 1.10
CA TYR A 190 21.44 2.49 0.16
C TYR A 190 20.97 1.18 -0.49
N ARG A 191 21.85 0.19 -0.67
CA ARG A 191 21.50 -1.11 -1.27
C ARG A 191 20.62 -1.90 -0.34
N ASN A 192 20.97 -1.94 0.94
CA ASN A 192 20.20 -2.64 1.97
C ASN A 192 18.81 -2.00 2.15
N ILE A 193 18.75 -0.66 2.15
CA ILE A 193 17.49 0.10 2.16
C ILE A 193 16.62 -0.26 0.97
N LEU A 194 17.17 -0.29 -0.26
CA LEU A 194 16.41 -0.62 -1.47
C LEU A 194 15.97 -2.10 -1.52
N VAL A 195 16.77 -3.01 -0.99
CA VAL A 195 16.36 -4.42 -0.81
C VAL A 195 15.17 -4.52 0.13
N HIS A 196 15.20 -3.82 1.27
CA HIS A 196 14.04 -3.76 2.17
C HIS A 196 12.86 -3.04 1.51
N ALA A 197 13.09 -2.05 0.66
CA ALA A 197 12.01 -1.35 -0.05
C ALA A 197 11.29 -2.28 -1.02
N ALA A 198 12.02 -3.17 -1.70
CA ALA A 198 11.42 -4.23 -2.50
C ALA A 198 10.60 -5.21 -1.63
N ARG A 199 11.10 -5.59 -0.45
CA ARG A 199 10.35 -6.42 0.51
C ARG A 199 9.07 -5.73 0.97
N THR A 200 9.13 -4.46 1.36
CA THR A 200 7.95 -3.67 1.77
C THR A 200 6.94 -3.58 0.63
N ALA A 201 7.37 -3.29 -0.61
CA ALA A 201 6.48 -3.26 -1.76
C ALA A 201 5.85 -4.63 -2.09
N LEU A 202 6.57 -5.75 -1.88
CA LEU A 202 6.00 -7.09 -2.01
C LEU A 202 4.94 -7.38 -0.95
N ALA A 203 5.07 -6.81 0.26
CA ALA A 203 4.06 -6.91 1.31
C ALA A 203 2.75 -6.18 0.97
N ASP A 204 2.79 -5.21 0.06
CA ASP A 204 1.61 -4.59 -0.53
C ASP A 204 0.97 -5.53 -1.56
N GLY A 205 1.67 -5.75 -2.68
CA GLY A 205 1.10 -6.45 -3.83
C GLY A 205 0.71 -7.90 -3.55
N TRP A 206 1.45 -8.60 -2.68
CA TRP A 206 1.14 -9.97 -2.25
C TRP A 206 0.61 -10.03 -0.81
N GLY A 207 0.20 -8.89 -0.26
CA GLY A 207 -0.41 -8.79 1.06
C GLY A 207 -1.59 -7.83 1.01
N GLY A 208 -1.41 -6.58 1.44
CA GLY A 208 -2.49 -5.58 1.58
C GLY A 208 -3.45 -5.52 0.40
N SER A 209 -2.94 -5.28 -0.81
CA SER A 209 -3.75 -5.16 -2.04
C SER A 209 -4.39 -6.47 -2.47
N MET A 210 -3.66 -7.59 -2.37
CA MET A 210 -4.18 -8.91 -2.74
C MET A 210 -5.29 -9.36 -1.80
N ILE A 211 -5.12 -9.14 -0.49
CA ILE A 211 -6.15 -9.38 0.52
C ILE A 211 -7.39 -8.54 0.19
N ALA A 212 -7.24 -7.24 -0.04
CA ALA A 212 -8.37 -6.37 -0.38
C ALA A 212 -9.14 -6.90 -1.59
N THR A 213 -8.43 -7.20 -2.68
CA THR A 213 -9.00 -7.71 -3.93
C THR A 213 -9.76 -9.03 -3.70
N GLU A 214 -9.10 -10.01 -3.12
CA GLU A 214 -9.65 -11.35 -2.95
C GLU A 214 -10.87 -11.36 -2.00
N LEU A 215 -10.82 -10.56 -0.93
CA LEU A 215 -11.89 -10.51 0.05
C LEU A 215 -13.07 -9.62 -0.41
N GLN A 216 -12.82 -8.57 -1.18
CA GLN A 216 -13.88 -7.78 -1.82
C GLN A 216 -14.69 -8.64 -2.80
N ASP A 217 -14.05 -9.49 -3.60
CA ASP A 217 -14.75 -10.43 -4.47
C ASP A 217 -15.65 -11.39 -3.67
N ILE A 218 -15.19 -11.85 -2.50
CA ILE A 218 -15.98 -12.71 -1.60
C ILE A 218 -17.22 -11.97 -1.06
N LEU A 219 -17.06 -10.72 -0.64
CA LEU A 219 -18.09 -9.89 -0.02
C LEU A 219 -19.09 -9.32 -1.02
N PHE A 220 -18.61 -8.91 -2.19
CA PHE A 220 -19.37 -8.11 -3.15
C PHE A 220 -19.72 -8.86 -4.44
N GLY A 221 -19.09 -10.01 -4.65
CA GLY A 221 -19.25 -10.86 -5.83
C GLY A 221 -18.13 -10.59 -6.83
N ASN A 222 -17.66 -11.66 -7.47
CA ASN A 222 -16.62 -11.58 -8.48
C ASN A 222 -17.12 -10.76 -9.70
N PRO A 223 -16.38 -9.73 -10.15
CA PRO A 223 -16.77 -8.93 -11.29
C PRO A 223 -17.04 -9.76 -12.54
N SER A 224 -18.10 -9.41 -13.26
CA SER A 224 -18.42 -9.97 -14.57
C SER A 224 -18.59 -8.85 -15.59
N PRO A 225 -18.42 -9.13 -16.90
CA PRO A 225 -18.57 -8.10 -17.92
C PRO A 225 -19.97 -7.48 -17.91
N ILE A 226 -20.04 -6.17 -17.68
CA ILE A 226 -21.27 -5.37 -17.71
C ILE A 226 -21.06 -4.13 -18.59
N ARG A 227 -22.16 -3.48 -18.99
CA ARG A 227 -22.10 -2.16 -19.64
C ARG A 227 -22.14 -1.07 -18.57
N GLY A 228 -21.38 0.00 -18.79
CA GLY A 228 -21.37 1.18 -17.93
C GLY A 228 -21.08 2.44 -18.75
N GLU A 229 -21.30 3.60 -18.14
CA GLU A 229 -21.08 4.92 -18.73
C GLU A 229 -20.02 5.67 -17.93
N VAL A 230 -19.29 6.60 -18.57
CA VAL A 230 -18.19 7.35 -17.96
C VAL A 230 -18.07 8.73 -18.60
N ASN A 231 -17.67 9.71 -17.78
CA ASN A 231 -17.51 11.17 -18.01
C ASN A 231 -18.45 11.96 -17.08
N LEU A 232 -18.42 13.29 -17.14
CA LEU A 232 -19.27 14.15 -16.30
C LEU A 232 -20.75 14.16 -16.74
N GLY A 233 -21.06 13.66 -17.92
CA GLY A 233 -22.43 13.54 -18.45
C GLY A 233 -23.24 12.41 -17.82
N VAL A 234 -22.66 11.61 -16.93
CA VAL A 234 -23.41 10.67 -16.08
C VAL A 234 -24.23 11.38 -14.98
N LEU A 235 -23.98 12.68 -14.76
CA LEU A 235 -24.73 13.51 -13.81
C LEU A 235 -26.07 13.94 -14.43
N SER A 236 -27.15 13.80 -13.66
CA SER A 236 -28.50 14.17 -14.07
C SER A 236 -28.88 15.54 -13.53
N GLU A 237 -29.49 16.39 -14.37
CA GLU A 237 -30.05 17.67 -13.94
C GLU A 237 -31.35 17.51 -13.12
N ASN A 238 -32.01 16.35 -13.23
CA ASN A 238 -33.32 16.11 -12.64
C ASN A 238 -33.28 15.20 -11.39
N ASP A 239 -32.12 14.60 -11.10
CA ASP A 239 -31.94 13.68 -9.98
C ASP A 239 -30.97 14.22 -8.93
N VAL A 240 -31.04 13.64 -7.73
CA VAL A 240 -30.04 13.88 -6.68
C VAL A 240 -28.77 13.11 -7.02
N ASN A 241 -27.71 13.83 -7.43
CA ASN A 241 -26.42 13.23 -7.72
C ASN A 241 -25.62 12.97 -6.43
N ILE A 242 -25.26 11.70 -6.19
CA ILE A 242 -24.41 11.29 -5.05
C ILE A 242 -23.06 10.82 -5.61
N ILE A 243 -21.98 11.57 -5.30
CA ILE A 243 -20.61 11.23 -5.72
C ILE A 243 -19.91 10.50 -4.59
N LEU A 244 -19.56 9.24 -4.83
CA LEU A 244 -18.70 8.45 -3.95
C LEU A 244 -17.25 8.64 -4.38
N HIS A 245 -16.41 9.17 -3.49
CA HIS A 245 -14.99 9.41 -3.76
C HIS A 245 -14.12 8.84 -2.63
N GLY A 246 -13.10 8.07 -3.00
CA GLY A 246 -12.24 7.35 -2.05
C GLY A 246 -11.87 5.97 -2.60
N HIS A 247 -11.48 5.08 -1.68
CA HIS A 247 -11.20 3.66 -1.91
C HIS A 247 -11.84 2.83 -0.80
#